data_AF-A0A285DNV5-F1
#
_entry.id   AF-A0A285DNV5-F1
#
_cell.length_a   1.000
_cell.length_b   1.000
_cell.length_c   1.000
_cell.angle_alpha   90.00
_cell.angle_beta   90.00
_cell.angle_gamma   90.00
#
_symmetry.space_group_name_H-M   'P 1'
#
loop_
_entity.id
_entity.type
_entity.pdbx_description
1 polymer ?
#
loop_
_entity_poly.entity_id
_entity_poly.type
_entity_poly.pdbx_seq_one_letter_code
_entity_poly.pdbx_strand_id
1 'polypeptide(L)'
;MADSEKWRPVLASLPDVPAPAAPSVDQSLPADRITAIIERSLPSGLDVAHAGGQPGFGHLTVDDGLGACLVAVTVQHWKPDDADIAALFAKARTTPDGTRVLTSRTPSAKGGSGAVEWRVDTLSRNGVRVLVSEVNARAYHLPGTRTTPALDIDRLTRIARDGTWQEAFRSPSSAR
;
A
#
# COMPACT_ATOMS: atom_id res chain seq x y z
N MET A 1 21.16 -17.58 -9.57
CA MET A 1 21.59 -16.19 -9.85
C MET A 1 21.32 -15.31 -8.62
N ALA A 2 22.12 -15.50 -7.57
CA ALA A 2 22.64 -14.49 -6.65
C ALA A 2 23.57 -15.17 -5.63
N ASP A 3 24.55 -15.93 -6.14
CA ASP A 3 25.39 -16.87 -5.37
C ASP A 3 26.88 -16.56 -5.60
N SER A 4 27.21 -15.28 -5.65
CA SER A 4 28.61 -14.84 -5.71
C SER A 4 29.28 -15.03 -4.36
N GLU A 5 30.30 -15.90 -4.33
CA GLU A 5 31.11 -16.25 -3.14
C GLU A 5 31.72 -15.01 -2.44
N LYS A 6 31.83 -13.89 -3.14
CA LYS A 6 32.36 -12.62 -2.61
C LYS A 6 31.47 -11.98 -1.54
N TRP A 7 30.18 -12.33 -1.47
CA TRP A 7 29.26 -11.75 -0.49
C TRP A 7 29.18 -12.52 0.84
N ARG A 8 29.66 -13.78 0.88
CA ARG A 8 29.58 -14.64 2.08
C ARG A 8 30.30 -14.04 3.29
N PRO A 9 31.53 -13.49 3.20
CA PRO A 9 32.20 -12.91 4.37
C PRO A 9 31.55 -11.59 4.84
N VAL A 10 30.92 -10.83 3.93
CA VAL A 10 30.22 -9.59 4.26
C VAL A 10 28.93 -9.88 5.02
N LEU A 11 28.16 -10.88 4.60
CA LEU A 11 26.96 -11.34 5.29
C LEU A 11 27.25 -11.89 6.69
N ALA A 12 28.37 -12.61 6.86
CA ALA A 12 28.78 -13.19 8.15
C ALA A 12 29.23 -12.13 9.19
N SER A 13 29.47 -10.90 8.76
CA SER A 13 29.94 -9.80 9.61
C SER A 13 28.81 -8.86 10.06
N LEU A 14 27.57 -9.09 9.60
CA LEU A 14 26.43 -8.30 10.03
C LEU A 14 26.00 -8.74 11.44
N PRO A 15 25.77 -7.80 12.37
CA PRO A 15 25.15 -8.14 13.64
C PRO A 15 23.79 -8.81 13.40
N ASP A 16 23.46 -9.79 14.24
CA ASP A 16 22.17 -10.50 14.20
C ASP A 16 21.08 -9.52 14.66
N VAL A 17 20.65 -8.65 13.75
CA VAL A 17 19.49 -7.81 13.96
C VAL A 17 18.31 -8.74 13.74
N PRO A 18 17.49 -9.03 14.77
CA PRO A 18 16.29 -9.81 14.57
C PRO A 18 15.50 -9.16 13.44
N ALA A 19 15.26 -9.93 12.38
CA ALA A 19 14.47 -9.47 11.26
C ALA A 19 13.14 -8.95 11.84
N PRO A 20 12.66 -7.77 11.42
CA PRO A 20 11.30 -7.35 11.75
C PRO A 20 10.38 -8.51 11.39
N ALA A 21 9.46 -8.86 12.29
CA ALA A 21 8.55 -9.97 12.06
C ALA A 21 7.88 -9.77 10.70
N ALA A 22 8.18 -10.64 9.74
CA ALA A 22 7.54 -10.58 8.44
C ALA A 22 6.05 -10.83 8.65
N PRO A 23 5.16 -10.06 8.03
CA PRO A 23 3.73 -10.33 8.09
C PRO A 23 3.47 -11.76 7.61
N SER A 24 2.55 -12.47 8.26
CA SER A 24 2.20 -13.85 7.92
C SER A 24 1.78 -13.95 6.45
N VAL A 25 2.58 -14.64 5.63
CA VAL A 25 2.38 -14.78 4.17
C VAL A 25 1.07 -15.51 3.84
N ASP A 26 0.56 -16.32 4.77
CA ASP A 26 -0.58 -17.23 4.57
C ASP A 26 -1.95 -16.54 4.44
N GLN A 27 -2.04 -15.22 4.61
CA GLN A 27 -3.32 -14.48 4.52
C GLN A 27 -3.30 -13.34 3.49
N SER A 28 -2.27 -13.22 2.66
CA SER A 28 -2.18 -12.11 1.70
C SER A 28 -3.23 -12.19 0.60
N LEU A 29 -3.94 -11.09 0.33
CA LEU A 29 -4.90 -11.01 -0.76
C LEU A 29 -4.22 -11.17 -2.12
N PRO A 30 -4.82 -11.91 -3.08
CA PRO A 30 -4.35 -11.97 -4.45
C PRO A 30 -4.27 -10.58 -5.12
N ALA A 31 -3.28 -10.39 -5.98
CA ALA A 31 -3.03 -9.09 -6.63
C ALA A 31 -4.21 -8.62 -7.51
N ASP A 32 -4.82 -9.53 -8.26
CA ASP A 32 -6.00 -9.28 -9.10
C ASP A 32 -7.21 -8.85 -8.25
N ARG A 33 -7.35 -9.40 -7.05
CA ARG A 33 -8.39 -8.96 -6.11
C ARG A 33 -8.12 -7.54 -5.59
N ILE A 34 -6.86 -7.21 -5.31
CA ILE A 34 -6.46 -5.87 -4.88
C ILE A 34 -6.73 -4.86 -6.01
N THR A 35 -6.27 -5.13 -7.24
CA THR A 35 -6.47 -4.20 -8.37
C THR A 35 -7.94 -3.99 -8.70
N ALA A 36 -8.77 -5.05 -8.63
CA ALA A 36 -10.22 -4.93 -8.81
C ALA A 36 -10.90 -4.03 -7.75
N ILE A 37 -10.41 -4.02 -6.51
CA ILE A 37 -10.93 -3.10 -5.47
C ILE A 37 -10.47 -1.67 -5.72
N ILE A 38 -9.22 -1.46 -6.15
CA ILE A 38 -8.72 -0.13 -6.52
C ILE A 38 -9.59 0.43 -7.64
N GLU A 39 -9.75 -0.30 -8.75
CA GLU A 39 -10.46 0.13 -9.95
C GLU A 39 -11.91 0.51 -9.68
N ARG A 40 -12.66 -0.31 -8.93
CA ARG A 40 -14.03 0.01 -8.51
C ARG A 40 -14.10 1.26 -7.63
N SER A 41 -13.03 1.53 -6.88
CA SER A 41 -12.90 2.71 -6.01
C SER A 41 -12.26 3.91 -6.70
N LEU A 42 -12.12 3.92 -8.03
CA LEU A 42 -11.69 5.10 -8.80
C LEU A 42 -12.87 6.01 -9.18
N PRO A 43 -12.67 7.34 -9.29
CA PRO A 43 -13.68 8.21 -9.86
C PRO A 43 -13.89 7.88 -11.34
N SER A 44 -15.07 8.18 -11.86
CA SER A 44 -15.35 8.07 -13.29
C SER A 44 -14.49 9.02 -14.11
N GLY A 45 -14.13 8.63 -15.33
CA GLY A 45 -13.39 9.48 -16.26
C GLY A 45 -11.87 9.39 -16.15
N LEU A 46 -11.36 8.35 -15.46
CA LEU A 46 -9.95 7.99 -15.50
C LEU A 46 -9.72 6.86 -16.49
N ASP A 47 -8.68 6.98 -17.30
CA ASP A 47 -8.13 5.87 -18.06
C ASP A 47 -7.30 4.99 -17.12
N VAL A 48 -7.59 3.69 -17.11
CA VAL A 48 -6.94 2.71 -16.23
C VAL A 48 -6.14 1.72 -17.06
N ALA A 49 -4.86 1.53 -16.71
CA ALA A 49 -3.97 0.64 -17.43
C ALA A 49 -2.92 0.00 -16.50
N HIS A 50 -2.13 -0.93 -17.04
CA HIS A 50 -0.95 -1.52 -16.37
C HIS A 50 -1.23 -2.06 -14.97
N ALA A 51 -2.39 -2.69 -14.77
CA ALA A 51 -2.70 -3.38 -13.53
C ALA A 51 -1.71 -4.52 -13.31
N GLY A 52 -1.23 -4.65 -12.07
CA GLY A 52 -0.25 -5.67 -11.71
C GLY A 52 -0.04 -5.78 -10.21
N GLY A 53 0.84 -6.67 -9.79
CA GLY A 53 1.19 -6.85 -8.39
C GLY A 53 1.58 -8.29 -8.04
N GLN A 54 1.48 -8.59 -6.76
CA GLN A 54 1.78 -9.89 -6.14
C GLN A 54 0.92 -10.03 -4.87
N PRO A 55 0.82 -11.20 -4.23
CA PRO A 55 0.02 -11.33 -3.01
C PRO A 55 0.33 -10.23 -1.97
N GLY A 56 -0.71 -9.55 -1.49
CA GLY A 56 -0.62 -8.44 -0.54
C GLY A 56 -0.27 -7.08 -1.16
N PHE A 57 -0.06 -7.01 -2.47
CA PHE A 57 0.27 -5.77 -3.18
C PHE A 57 -0.36 -5.71 -4.58
N GLY A 58 -1.05 -4.61 -4.89
CA GLY A 58 -1.59 -4.36 -6.22
C GLY A 58 -1.33 -2.93 -6.65
N HIS A 59 -1.22 -2.71 -7.96
CA HIS A 59 -1.08 -1.38 -8.53
C HIS A 59 -1.79 -1.27 -9.86
N LEU A 60 -2.08 -0.03 -10.26
CA LEU A 60 -2.53 0.33 -11.60
C LEU A 60 -2.04 1.74 -11.95
N THR A 61 -2.01 2.06 -13.24
CA THR A 61 -1.79 3.42 -13.72
C THR A 61 -3.15 4.07 -13.99
N VAL A 62 -3.34 5.30 -13.52
CA VAL A 62 -4.50 6.14 -13.84
C VAL A 62 -4.07 7.36 -14.64
N ASP A 63 -4.91 7.83 -15.56
CA ASP A 63 -4.72 9.10 -16.27
C ASP A 63 -6.05 9.86 -16.37
N ASP A 64 -6.05 11.14 -16.01
CA ASP A 64 -7.19 12.07 -16.11
C ASP A 64 -7.09 12.97 -17.36
N GLY A 65 -6.16 12.67 -18.27
CA GLY A 65 -5.82 13.47 -19.44
C GLY A 65 -4.74 14.52 -19.19
N LEU A 66 -4.29 14.70 -17.94
CA LEU A 66 -3.23 15.64 -17.54
C LEU A 66 -1.91 14.93 -17.20
N GLY A 67 -1.86 13.61 -17.31
CA GLY A 67 -0.66 12.82 -17.15
C GLY A 67 -0.82 11.68 -16.16
N ALA A 68 -0.38 10.51 -16.62
CA ALA A 68 -0.43 9.25 -15.90
C ALA A 68 0.25 9.26 -14.52
N CYS A 69 -0.44 8.65 -13.56
CA CYS A 69 -0.03 8.45 -12.17
C CYS A 69 -0.11 6.97 -11.79
N LEU A 70 0.79 6.52 -10.92
CA LEU A 70 0.80 5.17 -10.37
C LEU A 70 0.00 5.18 -9.07
N VAL A 71 -1.07 4.39 -9.00
CA VAL A 71 -1.77 4.06 -7.73
C VAL A 71 -1.29 2.70 -7.27
N ALA A 72 -0.82 2.60 -6.03
CA ALA A 72 -0.30 1.38 -5.44
C ALA A 72 -0.94 1.12 -4.07
N VAL A 73 -1.32 -0.13 -3.80
CA VAL A 73 -1.94 -0.55 -2.55
C VAL A 73 -1.19 -1.74 -1.97
N THR A 74 -0.80 -1.62 -0.72
CA THR A 74 -0.30 -2.74 0.11
C THR A 74 -1.36 -3.08 1.14
N VAL A 75 -1.69 -4.36 1.25
CA VAL A 75 -2.67 -4.89 2.21
C VAL A 75 -2.00 -5.93 3.09
N GLN A 76 -2.09 -5.76 4.40
CA GLN A 76 -1.50 -6.66 5.39
C GLN A 76 -2.51 -6.94 6.50
N HIS A 77 -2.47 -8.14 7.07
CA HIS A 77 -3.23 -8.48 8.27
C HIS A 77 -2.26 -8.71 9.43
N TRP A 78 -2.32 -7.79 10.39
CA TRP A 78 -1.52 -7.78 11.61
C TRP A 78 -2.34 -8.32 12.77
N LYS A 79 -1.67 -8.86 13.80
CA LYS A 79 -2.33 -9.10 15.08
C LYS A 79 -2.75 -7.74 15.66
N PRO A 80 -3.98 -7.58 16.19
CA PRO A 80 -4.46 -6.28 16.67
C PRO A 80 -3.55 -5.59 17.71
N ASP A 81 -2.87 -6.38 18.55
CA ASP A 81 -2.00 -5.90 19.63
C ASP A 81 -0.50 -6.00 19.30
N ASP A 82 -0.15 -6.14 18.01
CA ASP A 82 1.24 -6.17 17.58
C ASP A 82 1.94 -4.82 17.89
N ALA A 83 3.10 -4.88 18.56
CA ALA A 83 3.77 -3.69 19.07
C ALA A 83 4.38 -2.83 17.95
N ASP A 84 4.87 -3.45 16.88
CA ASP A 84 5.52 -2.74 15.77
C ASP A 84 4.48 -1.92 15.00
N ILE A 85 3.33 -2.53 14.70
CA ILE A 85 2.25 -1.81 14.03
C ILE A 85 1.62 -0.75 14.95
N ALA A 86 1.54 -1.01 16.26
CA ALA A 86 1.06 -0.02 17.21
C ALA A 86 1.98 1.22 17.26
N ALA A 87 3.29 1.01 17.26
CA ALA A 87 4.28 2.09 17.22
C ALA A 87 4.19 2.90 15.92
N LEU A 88 4.02 2.24 14.77
CA LEU A 88 3.84 2.92 13.48
C LEU A 88 2.65 3.88 13.49
N PHE A 89 1.53 3.49 14.12
CA PHE A 89 0.29 4.27 14.19
C PHE A 89 0.15 5.11 15.46
N ALA A 90 1.21 5.31 16.25
CA ALA A 90 1.13 6.04 17.52
C ALA A 90 0.65 7.50 17.37
N LYS A 91 0.92 8.13 16.22
CA LYS A 91 0.48 9.52 15.91
C LYS A 91 -0.72 9.58 14.96
N ALA A 92 -1.38 8.44 14.72
CA ALA A 92 -2.49 8.37 13.80
C ALA A 92 -3.74 9.05 14.36
N ARG A 93 -4.55 9.62 13.47
CA ARG A 93 -5.89 10.07 13.83
C ARG A 93 -6.80 8.85 13.91
N THR A 94 -7.52 8.70 15.01
CA THR A 94 -8.53 7.64 15.17
C THR A 94 -9.90 8.13 14.71
N THR A 95 -10.58 7.36 13.84
CA THR A 95 -11.96 7.61 13.42
C THR A 95 -12.96 7.00 14.41
N PRO A 96 -14.26 7.39 14.37
CA PRO A 96 -15.28 6.84 15.27
C PRO A 96 -15.45 5.31 15.20
N ASP A 97 -15.16 4.70 14.04
CA ASP A 97 -15.17 3.25 13.84
C ASP A 97 -13.92 2.53 14.40
N GLY A 98 -13.01 3.28 15.03
CA GLY A 98 -11.75 2.78 15.62
C GLY A 98 -10.60 2.59 14.62
N THR A 99 -10.76 2.99 13.35
CA THR A 99 -9.67 2.95 12.37
C THR A 99 -8.63 4.04 12.66
N ARG A 100 -7.36 3.67 12.69
CA ARG A 100 -6.24 4.61 12.80
C ARG A 100 -5.81 5.02 11.39
N VAL A 101 -5.64 6.32 11.15
CA VAL A 101 -5.34 6.88 9.83
C VAL A 101 -4.11 7.79 9.89
N LEU A 102 -3.14 7.54 9.03
CA LEU A 102 -2.00 8.41 8.75
C LEU A 102 -2.09 8.89 7.30
N THR A 103 -1.65 10.13 7.07
CA THR A 103 -1.61 10.72 5.73
C THR A 103 -0.29 11.46 5.54
N SER A 104 0.28 11.43 4.34
CA SER A 104 1.51 12.18 4.03
C SER A 104 1.56 12.63 2.58
N ARG A 105 2.30 13.72 2.33
CA ARG A 105 2.66 14.22 1.00
C ARG A 105 4.15 14.51 1.03
N THR A 106 4.94 13.72 0.32
CA THR A 106 6.41 13.81 0.37
C THR A 106 6.99 13.71 -1.04
N PRO A 107 8.25 14.15 -1.26
CA PRO A 107 9.01 13.67 -2.40
C PRO A 107 8.97 12.14 -2.46
N SER A 108 8.88 11.56 -3.66
CA SER A 108 8.83 10.11 -3.80
C SER A 108 10.24 9.54 -3.67
N ALA A 109 10.49 8.75 -2.62
CA ALA A 109 11.75 8.02 -2.44
C ALA A 109 11.97 6.94 -3.53
N LYS A 110 10.89 6.49 -4.18
CA LYS A 110 10.92 5.50 -5.25
C LYS A 110 10.69 6.11 -6.64
N GLY A 111 10.50 7.42 -6.72
CA GLY A 111 10.25 8.13 -7.98
C GLY A 111 11.54 8.67 -8.60
N GLY A 112 11.44 9.13 -9.85
CA GLY A 112 12.50 9.88 -10.51
C GLY A 112 12.46 11.38 -10.16
N SER A 113 13.16 12.19 -10.95
CA SER A 113 13.22 13.64 -10.74
C SER A 113 11.81 14.27 -10.70
N GLY A 114 11.58 15.16 -9.74
CA GLY A 114 10.31 15.85 -9.56
C GLY A 114 9.13 14.96 -9.14
N ALA A 115 9.37 13.69 -8.83
CA ALA A 115 8.31 12.79 -8.40
C ALA A 115 7.91 13.08 -6.93
N VAL A 116 6.61 13.16 -6.70
CA VAL A 116 5.99 13.27 -5.37
C VAL A 116 5.09 12.07 -5.13
N GLU A 117 4.94 11.69 -3.87
CA GLU A 117 4.08 10.58 -3.46
C GLU A 117 3.14 11.02 -2.34
N TRP A 118 1.85 10.79 -2.56
CA TRP A 118 0.81 11.02 -1.58
C TRP A 118 0.38 9.68 -1.01
N ARG A 119 0.20 9.59 0.32
CA ARG A 119 -0.11 8.33 0.99
C ARG A 119 -1.23 8.48 2.00
N VAL A 120 -2.03 7.43 2.11
CA VAL A 120 -2.95 7.18 3.20
C VAL A 120 -2.71 5.76 3.73
N ASP A 121 -2.41 5.65 5.02
CA ASP A 121 -2.19 4.37 5.71
C ASP A 121 -3.28 4.20 6.75
N THR A 122 -4.05 3.13 6.65
CA THR A 122 -5.13 2.82 7.59
C THR A 122 -4.83 1.53 8.33
N LEU A 123 -5.27 1.47 9.58
CA LEU A 123 -5.23 0.26 10.40
C LEU A 123 -6.56 0.13 11.13
N SER A 124 -7.35 -0.87 10.75
CA SER A 124 -8.61 -1.20 11.39
C SER A 124 -8.42 -1.89 12.74
N ARG A 125 -9.48 -1.94 13.56
CA ARG A 125 -9.47 -2.64 14.86
C ARG A 125 -9.21 -4.13 14.77
N ASN A 126 -9.55 -4.76 13.64
CA ASN A 126 -9.26 -6.17 13.40
C ASN A 126 -7.86 -6.40 12.81
N GLY A 127 -6.99 -5.39 12.76
CA GLY A 127 -5.60 -5.56 12.32
C GLY A 127 -5.37 -5.53 10.82
N VAL A 128 -6.39 -5.21 10.01
CA VAL A 128 -6.23 -5.02 8.56
C VAL A 128 -5.60 -3.65 8.32
N ARG A 129 -4.39 -3.66 7.76
CA ARG A 129 -3.67 -2.47 7.33
C ARG A 129 -3.81 -2.29 5.82
N VAL A 130 -4.19 -1.10 5.39
CA VAL A 130 -4.25 -0.73 3.96
C VAL A 130 -3.44 0.55 3.75
N LEU A 131 -2.30 0.41 3.07
CA LEU A 131 -1.48 1.53 2.63
C LEU A 131 -1.77 1.79 1.16
N VAL A 132 -2.41 2.92 0.87
CA VAL A 132 -2.62 3.43 -0.48
C VAL A 132 -1.61 4.55 -0.73
N SER A 133 -0.89 4.48 -1.85
CA SER A 133 -0.08 5.59 -2.33
C SER A 133 -0.34 5.90 -3.78
N GLU A 134 -0.08 7.15 -4.15
CA GLU A 134 -0.08 7.59 -5.53
C GLU A 134 1.16 8.42 -5.82
N VAL A 135 1.83 8.10 -6.93
CA VAL A 135 2.96 8.86 -7.47
C VAL A 135 2.51 9.60 -8.72
N ASN A 136 2.91 10.86 -8.87
CA ASN A 136 2.68 11.71 -10.05
C ASN A 136 3.47 11.28 -11.32
N ALA A 137 3.73 9.98 -11.47
CA ALA A 137 4.43 9.36 -12.58
C ALA A 137 3.78 8.00 -12.85
N ARG A 138 3.80 7.55 -14.11
CA ARG A 138 3.13 6.29 -14.54
C ARG A 138 3.65 5.02 -13.84
N ALA A 139 4.87 5.05 -13.32
CA ALA A 139 5.49 3.96 -12.57
C ALA A 139 6.59 4.52 -11.65
N TYR A 140 7.07 3.70 -10.71
CA TYR A 140 8.27 4.01 -9.93
C TYR A 140 9.49 4.20 -10.83
N HIS A 141 10.50 4.90 -10.32
CA HIS A 141 11.76 5.27 -10.96
C HIS A 141 11.64 6.22 -12.17
N LEU A 142 10.43 6.63 -12.53
CA LEU A 142 10.19 7.59 -13.60
C LEU A 142 10.04 9.02 -13.07
N PRO A 143 10.44 10.04 -13.84
CA PRO A 143 10.22 11.43 -13.46
C PRO A 143 8.72 11.76 -13.36
N GLY A 144 8.39 12.72 -12.51
CA GLY A 144 7.03 13.25 -12.41
C GLY A 144 6.58 13.86 -13.74
N THR A 145 5.37 13.54 -14.18
CA THR A 145 4.76 14.06 -15.42
C THR A 145 3.91 15.31 -15.16
N ARG A 146 3.62 15.60 -13.90
CA ARG A 146 2.77 16.69 -13.41
C ARG A 146 3.18 17.08 -11.99
N THR A 147 2.65 18.17 -11.44
CA THR A 147 3.06 18.70 -10.11
C THR A 147 2.48 17.91 -8.92
N THR A 148 1.28 17.36 -9.07
CA THR A 148 0.60 16.57 -8.03
C THR A 148 -0.03 15.31 -8.63
N PRO A 149 -0.22 14.23 -7.86
CA PRO A 149 -0.97 13.06 -8.30
C PRO A 149 -2.39 13.40 -8.77
N ALA A 150 -3.02 12.49 -9.52
CA ALA A 150 -4.35 12.67 -10.09
C ALA A 150 -5.45 12.53 -9.03
N LEU A 151 -5.24 11.72 -8.00
CA LEU A 151 -6.19 11.58 -6.88
C LEU A 151 -5.76 12.43 -5.68
N ASP A 152 -6.75 13.05 -5.03
CA ASP A 152 -6.54 13.76 -3.77
C ASP A 152 -6.49 12.81 -2.56
N ILE A 153 -6.00 13.34 -1.42
CA ILE A 153 -5.93 12.58 -0.16
C ILE A 153 -7.31 12.05 0.25
N ASP A 154 -8.39 12.76 -0.06
CA ASP A 154 -9.74 12.31 0.27
C ASP A 154 -10.15 11.09 -0.56
N ARG A 155 -9.76 11.04 -1.84
CA ARG A 155 -9.97 9.87 -2.68
C ARG A 155 -9.09 8.71 -2.27
N LEU A 156 -7.81 8.93 -1.98
CA LEU A 156 -6.93 7.90 -1.42
C LEU A 156 -7.48 7.36 -0.10
N THR A 157 -8.06 8.23 0.75
CA THR A 157 -8.71 7.82 2.00
C THR A 157 -9.95 6.97 1.76
N ARG A 158 -10.76 7.27 0.74
CA ARG A 158 -11.90 6.42 0.36
C ARG A 158 -11.44 5.04 -0.09
N ILE A 159 -10.40 4.96 -0.92
CA ILE A 159 -9.82 3.68 -1.34
C ILE A 159 -9.30 2.91 -0.11
N ALA A 160 -8.52 3.56 0.76
CA ALA A 160 -7.91 2.93 1.94
C ALA A 160 -8.93 2.47 3.01
N ARG A 161 -10.17 2.96 2.93
CA ARG A 161 -11.27 2.66 3.87
C ARG A 161 -12.42 1.88 3.22
N ASP A 162 -12.24 1.36 2.01
CA ASP A 162 -13.24 0.48 1.39
C ASP A 162 -13.47 -0.76 2.29
N GLY A 163 -14.72 -1.01 2.65
CA GLY A 163 -15.11 -2.12 3.55
C GLY A 163 -14.72 -3.50 3.02
N THR A 164 -14.57 -3.63 1.70
CA THR A 164 -14.17 -4.88 1.03
C THR A 164 -12.82 -5.38 1.52
N TRP A 165 -11.90 -4.47 1.91
CA TRP A 165 -10.62 -4.87 2.49
C TRP A 165 -10.84 -5.69 3.75
N GLN A 166 -11.70 -5.23 4.66
CA GLN A 166 -11.97 -5.94 5.92
C GLN A 166 -12.76 -7.23 5.68
N GLU A 167 -13.72 -7.22 4.76
CA GLU A 167 -14.51 -8.40 4.41
C GLU A 167 -13.64 -9.54 3.90
N ALA A 168 -12.59 -9.24 3.13
CA ALA A 168 -11.69 -10.24 2.59
C ALA A 168 -10.87 -11.00 3.66
N PHE A 169 -10.77 -10.46 4.88
CA PHE A 169 -10.12 -11.11 6.03
C PHE A 169 -11.11 -11.60 7.10
N ARG A 170 -12.42 -11.51 6.85
CA ARG A 170 -13.40 -12.15 7.73
C ARG A 170 -13.41 -13.65 7.42
N SER A 171 -13.23 -14.49 8.45
CA SER A 171 -13.49 -15.92 8.30
C SER A 171 -14.93 -16.13 7.83
N PRO A 172 -15.20 -17.08 6.91
CA PRO A 172 -16.57 -17.48 6.64
C PRO A 172 -17.18 -17.97 7.95
N SER A 173 -18.28 -17.34 8.37
CA SER A 173 -19.08 -17.87 9.46
C SER A 173 -19.46 -19.29 9.06
N SER A 174 -19.02 -20.29 9.82
CA SER A 174 -19.49 -21.66 9.64
C SER A 174 -20.99 -21.65 9.91
N ALA A 175 -21.79 -21.62 8.84
CA ALA A 175 -23.20 -21.95 8.92
C ALA A 175 -23.28 -23.42 9.33
N ARG A 176 -23.70 -23.66 10.58
CA ARG A 176 -24.21 -24.95 11.05
C ARG A 176 -25.68 -25.05 10.70
#